data_AF-A0A9D1CZJ8-F1
#
_entry.id   AF-A0A9D1CZJ8-F1
#
_cell.length_a   1.000
_cell.length_b   1.000
_cell.length_c   1.000
_cell.angle_alpha   90.00
_cell.angle_beta   90.00
_cell.angle_gamma   90.00
#
_symmetry.space_group_name_H-M   'P 1'
#
loop_
_entity.id
_entity.type
_entity.pdbx_description
1 polymer ?
#
loop_
_entity_poly.entity_id
_entity_poly.type
_entity_poly.pdbx_seq_one_letter_code
_entity_poly.pdbx_strand_id
1 'polypeptide(L)' 'MIWFKKNRINHIYTNEEIEKILTRFQENKTFICAFLVACFTGMRTGEVCALTWDDIDFENRIIKINAMY' A
#
# COMPACT_ATOMS: atom_id res chain seq x y z
N MET A 1 37.34 -0.29 14.52
CA MET A 1 36.31 -1.12 13.86
C MET A 1 35.32 -0.17 13.21
N ILE A 2 35.41 0.03 11.90
CA ILE A 2 34.65 1.06 11.18
C ILE A 2 33.37 0.39 10.68
N TRP A 3 32.20 0.80 11.19
CA TRP A 3 30.91 0.29 10.72
C TRP A 3 30.57 0.92 9.38
N PHE A 4 30.65 0.15 8.29
CA PHE A 4 30.09 0.56 7.00
C PHE A 4 28.57 0.58 7.10
N LYS A 5 27.97 1.77 7.06
CA LYS A 5 26.52 1.94 6.95
C LYS A 5 26.10 1.41 5.57
N LYS A 6 25.58 0.19 5.52
CA LYS A 6 25.09 -0.43 4.27
C LYS A 6 23.96 0.45 3.72
N ASN A 7 24.18 1.10 2.57
CA ASN A 7 23.12 1.78 1.84
C ASN A 7 22.05 0.75 1.46
N ARG A 8 20.93 0.73 2.18
CA ARG A 8 19.77 -0.09 1.85
C ARG A 8 19.02 0.63 0.74
N ILE A 9 19.28 0.25 -0.50
CA ILE A 9 18.38 0.61 -1.60
C ILE A 9 17.06 -0.09 -1.30
N ASN A 10 15.97 0.67 -1.17
CA ASN A 10 14.64 0.10 -1.02
C ASN A 10 14.29 -0.63 -2.33
N HIS A 11 13.96 -1.92 -2.23
CA HIS A 11 13.49 -2.68 -3.38
C HIS A 11 12.13 -2.14 -3.83
N ILE A 12 12.04 -1.76 -5.10
CA ILE A 12 10.79 -1.31 -5.72
C ILE A 12 10.25 -2.51 -6.50
N TYR A 13 9.00 -2.86 -6.24
CA TYR A 13 8.37 -3.99 -6.92
C TYR A 13 8.21 -3.71 -8.41
N THR A 14 8.57 -4.69 -9.23
CA THR A 14 8.23 -4.69 -10.65
C THR A 14 6.77 -5.09 -10.86
N ASN A 15 6.22 -4.83 -12.05
CA ASN A 15 4.86 -5.28 -12.39
C ASN A 15 4.70 -6.81 -12.26
N GLU A 16 5.71 -7.59 -12.66
CA GLU A 16 5.69 -9.05 -12.51
C GLU A 16 5.66 -9.49 -11.04
N GLU A 17 6.36 -8.78 -10.16
CA GLU A 17 6.34 -9.06 -8.72
C GLU A 17 5.00 -8.68 -8.09
N ILE A 18 4.41 -7.56 -8.51
CA ILE A 18 3.06 -7.15 -8.12
C ILE A 18 2.04 -8.21 -8.54
N GLU A 19 2.09 -8.69 -9.78
CA GLU A 19 1.21 -9.76 -10.26
C GLU A 19 1.36 -11.04 -9.43
N LYS A 20 2.60 -11.46 -9.13
CA LYS A 20 2.85 -12.62 -8.26
C LYS A 20 2.24 -12.44 -6.87
N ILE A 21 2.33 -11.25 -6.29
CA ILE A 21 1.71 -10.93 -5.00
C ILE A 21 0.18 -11.02 -5.11
N LEU A 22 -0.42 -10.40 -6.12
CA LEU A 22 -1.87 -10.42 -6.32
C LEU A 22 -2.40 -11.84 -6.54
N THR A 23 -1.73 -12.67 -7.35
CA THR A 23 -2.08 -14.08 -7.53
C THR A 23 -1.94 -14.87 -6.24
N ARG A 24 -0.89 -14.63 -5.45
CA ARG A 24 -0.63 -15.35 -4.19
C ARG A 24 -1.72 -15.10 -3.14
N PHE A 25 -2.34 -13.93 -3.15
CA PHE A 25 -3.35 -13.50 -2.19
C PHE A 25 -4.75 -13.32 -2.81
N GLN A 26 -5.01 -13.89 -3.99
CA GLN A 26 -6.24 -13.68 -4.76
C GLN A 26 -7.55 -13.95 -4.00
N GLU A 27 -7.53 -14.88 -3.03
CA GLU A 27 -8.69 -15.19 -2.18
C GLU A 27 -8.89 -14.19 -1.03
N ASN A 28 -7.88 -13.40 -0.68
CA ASN A 28 -7.95 -12.38 0.36
C ASN A 28 -8.29 -11.01 -0.26
N LYS A 29 -9.59 -10.80 -0.51
CA LYS A 29 -10.11 -9.57 -1.12
C LYS A 29 -9.73 -8.31 -0.34
N THR A 30 -9.69 -8.39 0.99
CA THR A 30 -9.31 -7.27 1.86
C THR A 30 -7.85 -6.88 1.63
N PHE A 31 -6.94 -7.86 1.60
CA PHE A 31 -5.53 -7.62 1.31
C PHE A 31 -5.33 -7.05 -0.09
N ILE A 32 -5.98 -7.62 -1.12
CA ILE A 32 -5.87 -7.13 -2.50
C ILE A 32 -6.32 -5.67 -2.58
N CYS A 33 -7.46 -5.34 -1.98
CA CYS A 33 -7.97 -3.98 -1.96
C CYS A 33 -6.97 -3.02 -1.29
N ALA A 34 -6.51 -3.35 -0.08
CA ALA A 34 -5.56 -2.52 0.66
C ALA A 34 -4.23 -2.35 -0.09
N PHE A 35 -3.71 -3.42 -0.68
CA PHE A 35 -2.47 -3.41 -1.45
C PHE A 35 -2.59 -2.55 -2.71
N LEU A 36 -3.66 -2.73 -3.49
CA LEU A 36 -3.89 -1.94 -4.71
C LEU A 36 -4.11 -0.47 -4.38
N VAL A 37 -4.90 -0.15 -3.34
CA VAL A 37 -5.08 1.24 -2.88
C VAL A 37 -3.71 1.86 -2.57
N ALA A 38 -2.87 1.19 -1.77
CA ALA A 38 -1.52 1.68 -1.47
C ALA A 38 -0.66 1.89 -2.74
N CYS A 39 -0.71 0.95 -3.69
CA CYS A 39 0.04 1.05 -4.95
C CYS A 39 -0.41 2.22 -5.82
N PHE A 40 -1.71 2.51 -5.90
CA PHE A 40 -2.24 3.55 -6.78
C PHE A 40 -2.24 4.95 -6.15
N THR A 41 -2.34 5.05 -4.83
CA THR A 41 -2.42 6.35 -4.13
C THR A 41 -1.12 6.74 -3.44
N GLY A 42 -0.18 5.81 -3.28
CA GLY A 42 1.07 6.03 -2.53
C GLY A 42 0.87 6.13 -1.02
N MET A 43 -0.30 5.71 -0.51
CA MET A 43 -0.59 5.73 0.92
C MET A 43 0.33 4.79 1.71
N ARG A 44 0.67 5.21 2.93
CA ARG A 44 1.40 4.37 3.90
C ARG A 44 0.48 3.27 4.40
N THR A 45 1.06 2.14 4.82
CA THR A 45 0.30 1.00 5.34
C THR A 45 -0.64 1.40 6.49
N GLY A 46 -0.17 2.21 7.44
CA GLY A 46 -1.00 2.69 8.56
C GLY A 46 -2.18 3.58 8.11
N GLU A 47 -2.02 4.35 7.04
CA GLU A 47 -3.09 5.19 6.48
C GLU A 47 -4.16 4.31 5.82
N VAL A 48 -3.75 3.30 5.03
CA VAL A 48 -4.69 2.36 4.40
C VAL A 48 -5.44 1.54 5.44
N CYS A 49 -4.76 1.09 6.48
CA CYS A 49 -5.37 0.32 7.57
C CYS A 49 -6.34 1.15 8.42
N ALA A 50 -6.17 2.48 8.45
CA ALA A 50 -7.03 3.39 9.20
C ALA A 50 -8.28 3.85 8.42
N LEU A 51 -8.38 3.55 7.11
CA LEU A 51 -9.47 4.03 6.28
C LEU A 51 -10.84 3.54 6.76
N THR A 52 -11.76 4.49 6.82
CA THR A 52 -13.19 4.25 7.05
C THR A 52 -13.98 4.59 5.79
N TRP A 53 -15.25 4.18 5.75
CA TRP A 53 -16.12 4.51 4.61
C TRP A 53 -16.40 6.01 4.46
N ASP A 54 -16.35 6.78 5.56
CA ASP A 54 -16.55 8.23 5.55
C ASP A 54 -15.37 8.98 4.90
N ASP A 55 -14.21 8.32 4.76
CA ASP A 55 -13.02 8.88 4.14
C ASP A 55 -13.04 8.76 2.60
N ILE A 56 -13.96 7.98 2.03
CA ILE A 56 -13.97 7.64 0.60
C ILE A 56 -15.12 8.34 -0.12
N ASP A 57 -14.76 9.25 -1.03
CA ASP A 57 -15.68 9.91 -1.94
C ASP A 57 -15.54 9.30 -3.34
N PHE A 58 -16.44 8.37 -3.68
CA PHE A 58 -16.43 7.68 -4.96
C PHE A 58 -16.82 8.57 -6.15
N GLU A 59 -17.60 9.63 -5.93
CA GLU A 59 -18.05 10.53 -6.99
C GLU A 59 -16.90 11.43 -7.45
N ASN A 60 -16.20 12.02 -6.49
CA ASN A 60 -15.06 12.91 -6.75
C ASN A 60 -13.74 12.15 -6.88
N ARG A 61 -13.73 10.83 -6.60
CA ARG A 61 -12.55 9.96 -6.60
C ARG A 61 -11.48 10.44 -5.63
N ILE A 62 -11.90 10.83 -4.42
CA ILE A 62 -11.04 11.34 -3.37
C ILE A 62 -11.02 10.36 -2.21
N ILE A 63 -9.83 10.09 -1.68
CA ILE A 63 -9.63 9.46 -0.39
C ILE A 63 -9.05 10.51 0.55
N LYS A 64 -9.76 10.80 1.65
CA LYS A 64 -9.30 11.74 2.67
C LYS A 64 -8.48 11.00 3.72
N ILE A 65 -7.26 11.43 3.96
CA ILE A 65 -6.38 10.81 4.95
C ILE A 65 -6.51 11.59 6.26
N ASN A 66 -7.32 11.08 7.19
CA ASN A 66 -7.62 11.78 8.44
C ASN A 66 -6.86 11.23 9.65
N ALA A 67 -6.37 9.98 9.60
CA ALA A 67 -5.68 9.34 10.71
C ALA A 67 -4.45 8.52 10.25
N MET A 68 -3.47 8.44 11.13
CA MET A 68 -2.29 7.59 10.98
C MET A 68 -2.28 6.67 12.21
N TYR A 69 -2.40 5.35 11.98
CA TYR A 69 -2.31 4.33 13.03
C TYR A 69 -0.86 4.07 13.44
#